data_AF-A0A0B3AYZ5-F1
#
_entry.id   AF-A0A0B3AYZ5-F1
#
_cell.length_a   1.000
_cell.length_b   1.000
_cell.length_c   1.000
_cell.angle_alpha   90.00
_cell.angle_beta   90.00
_cell.angle_gamma   90.00
#
_symmetry.space_group_name_H-M   'P 1'
#
loop_
_entity.id
_entity.type
_entity.pdbx_description
1 polymer ?
#
loop_
_entity_poly.entity_id
_entity_poly.type
_entity_poly.pdbx_seq_one_letter_code
_entity_poly.pdbx_strand_id
1 'polypeptide(L)' 'MDDMELILTMLGEASTTRLTRERNSEKFKELKEDAKDGGEVAGSARKNIEIKLGKSVLKKDNYLQKPEKQKRLEKK' A
#
# COMPACT_ATOMS: atom_id res chain seq x y z
N MET A 1 8.10 -7.79 -6.77
CA MET A 1 8.15 -6.37 -6.44
C MET A 1 8.90 -5.67 -7.54
N ASP A 2 8.24 -4.73 -8.22
CA ASP A 2 8.76 -3.90 -9.30
C ASP A 2 9.04 -2.46 -8.81
N ASP A 3 9.79 -1.66 -9.59
CA ASP A 3 10.14 -0.29 -9.21
C ASP A 3 8.91 0.58 -8.91
N MET A 4 7.85 0.43 -9.72
CA MET A 4 6.59 1.16 -9.53
C MET A 4 5.87 0.76 -8.23
N GLU A 5 5.91 -0.53 -7.87
CA GLU A 5 5.32 -1.02 -6.61
C GLU A 5 6.09 -0.47 -5.40
N LEU A 6 7.43 -0.37 -5.51
CA LEU A 6 8.28 0.20 -4.47
C LEU A 6 8.02 1.70 -4.28
N ILE A 7 7.99 2.48 -5.38
CA ILE A 7 7.73 3.92 -5.33
C ILE A 7 6.34 4.20 -4.74
N LEU A 8 5.32 3.45 -5.14
CA LEU A 8 3.96 3.60 -4.60
C LEU A 8 3.90 3.24 -3.11
N THR A 9 4.65 2.23 -2.68
CA THR A 9 4.76 1.86 -1.26
C THR A 9 5.40 2.99 -0.46
N MET A 10 6.54 3.52 -0.95
CA MET A 10 7.23 4.64 -0.31
C MET A 10 6.36 5.90 -0.26
N LEU A 11 5.57 6.17 -1.31
CA LEU A 11 4.63 7.27 -1.32
C LEU A 11 3.58 7.15 -0.22
N GLY A 12 3.01 5.95 -0.02
CA GLY A 12 2.03 5.71 1.04
C GLY A 12 2.61 5.86 2.44
N GLU A 13 3.82 5.34 2.65
CA GLU A 13 4.55 5.44 3.93
C GLU A 13 4.92 6.90 4.24
N ALA A 14 5.50 7.61 3.28
CA ALA A 14 5.87 9.01 3.43
C ALA A 14 4.63 9.89 3.67
N SER A 15 3.53 9.64 2.94
CA SER A 15 2.28 10.37 3.12
C SER A 15 1.68 10.15 4.50
N THR A 16 1.59 8.89 4.95
CA THR A 16 1.11 8.53 6.29
C THR A 16 1.96 9.20 7.36
N THR A 17 3.30 9.09 7.25
CA THR A 17 4.23 9.68 8.21
C THR A 17 4.07 11.20 8.29
N ARG A 18 3.92 11.86 7.14
CA ARG A 18 3.74 13.32 7.09
C ARG A 18 2.41 13.71 7.71
N LEU A 19 1.32 13.02 7.39
CA LEU A 19 0.01 13.25 7.97
C LEU A 19 0.01 13.09 9.50
N THR A 20 0.60 12.00 10.00
CA THR A 20 0.73 11.76 11.44
C THR A 20 1.53 12.87 12.15
N ARG A 21 2.61 13.36 11.53
CA ARG A 21 3.39 14.47 12.09
C ARG A 21 2.61 15.79 12.10
N GLU A 22 1.95 16.15 11.00
CA GLU A 22 1.22 17.41 10.89
C GLU A 22 -0.04 17.44 11.77
N ARG A 23 -0.71 16.29 11.94
CA ARG A 23 -1.91 16.14 12.78
C ARG A 23 -1.58 15.89 14.25
N ASN A 24 -0.31 15.63 14.58
CA ASN A 24 0.13 15.18 15.90
C ASN A 24 -0.71 14.01 16.42
N SER A 25 -0.97 13.03 15.55
CA SER A 25 -1.79 11.87 15.89
C SER A 25 -1.03 10.96 16.86
N GLU A 26 -1.66 10.64 17.99
CA GLU A 26 -1.04 9.82 19.04
C GLU A 26 -1.85 8.55 19.33
N LYS A 27 -3.16 8.63 19.18
CA LYS A 27 -4.05 7.51 19.52
C LYS A 27 -4.25 6.59 18.33
N PHE A 28 -4.56 5.34 18.62
CA PHE A 28 -4.79 4.32 17.60
C PHE A 28 -5.83 4.74 16.54
N LYS A 29 -6.92 5.41 16.95
CA LYS A 29 -7.96 5.86 16.03
C LYS A 29 -7.42 6.89 15.03
N GLU A 30 -6.63 7.84 15.50
CA GLU A 30 -6.03 8.91 14.69
C GLU A 30 -4.97 8.33 13.75
N LEU A 31 -4.07 7.49 14.27
CA LEU A 31 -3.05 6.79 13.47
C LEU A 31 -3.67 5.91 12.38
N LYS A 32 -4.82 5.29 12.68
CA LYS A 32 -5.58 4.49 11.70
C LYS A 32 -6.16 5.37 10.60
N GLU A 33 -6.64 6.57 10.91
CA GLU A 33 -7.12 7.52 9.90
C GLU A 33 -5.97 8.03 9.04
N ASP A 34 -4.83 8.39 9.63
CA ASP A 34 -3.65 8.82 8.85
C ASP A 34 -3.12 7.75 7.91
N ALA A 35 -3.08 6.49 8.37
CA ALA A 35 -2.67 5.36 7.54
C ALA A 35 -3.65 5.12 6.38
N LYS A 36 -4.95 5.32 6.62
CA LYS A 36 -5.97 5.23 5.58
C LYS A 36 -5.78 6.34 4.55
N ASP A 37 -5.60 7.57 5.00
CA ASP A 37 -5.41 8.74 4.13
C ASP A 37 -4.11 8.64 3.32
N GLY A 38 -3.00 8.24 3.94
CA GLY A 38 -1.74 8.00 3.25
C GLY A 38 -1.82 6.87 2.22
N GLY A 39 -2.56 5.80 2.56
CA GLY A 39 -2.89 4.72 1.62
C GLY A 39 -3.78 5.17 0.46
N GLU A 40 -4.71 6.09 0.69
CA GLU A 40 -5.57 6.67 -0.35
C GLU A 40 -4.77 7.52 -1.35
N VAL A 41 -3.78 8.28 -0.88
CA VAL A 41 -2.86 9.03 -1.75
C VAL A 41 -2.11 8.10 -2.69
N ALA A 42 -1.47 7.05 -2.16
CA ALA A 42 -0.76 6.06 -2.98
C ALA A 42 -1.72 5.30 -3.91
N GLY A 43 -2.91 4.94 -3.42
CA GLY A 43 -3.95 4.26 -4.19
C GLY A 43 -4.46 5.09 -5.37
N SER A 44 -4.63 6.39 -5.16
CA SER A 44 -5.04 7.35 -6.20
C SER A 44 -3.94 7.55 -7.23
N ALA A 45 -2.68 7.69 -6.80
CA ALA A 45 -1.52 7.76 -7.68
C ALA A 45 -1.41 6.50 -8.56
N ARG A 46 -1.55 5.31 -7.97
CA ARG A 46 -1.57 4.03 -8.69
C ARG A 46 -2.64 4.04 -9.79
N LYS A 47 -3.90 4.35 -9.44
CA LYS A 47 -5.02 4.37 -10.40
C LYS A 47 -4.75 5.34 -11.56
N ASN A 48 -4.27 6.55 -11.26
CA ASN A 48 -3.95 7.55 -12.27
C ASN A 48 -2.85 7.08 -13.24
N ILE A 49 -1.83 6.40 -12.71
CA ILE A 49 -0.75 5.83 -13.52
C ILE A 49 -1.28 4.68 -14.39
N GLU A 50 -2.06 3.75 -13.83
CA GLU A 50 -2.63 2.62 -14.58
C GLU A 50 -3.55 3.08 -15.71
N ILE A 51 -4.38 4.11 -15.47
CA ILE A 51 -5.24 4.72 -16.50
C ILE A 51 -4.39 5.30 -17.65
N LYS A 52 -3.31 6.02 -17.34
CA LYS A 52 -2.43 6.61 -18.35
C LYS A 52 -1.60 5.57 -19.12
N LEU A 53 -1.21 4.48 -18.47
CA LEU A 53 -0.40 3.42 -19.06
C LEU A 53 -1.24 2.35 -19.79
N GLY A 54 -2.53 2.26 -19.50
CA GLY A 54 -3.42 1.20 -20.03
C GLY A 54 -3.10 -0.20 -19.52
N LYS A 55 -2.26 -0.33 -18.48
CA LYS A 55 -1.85 -1.61 -17.89
C LYS A 55 -1.67 -1.51 -16.37
N SER A 56 -1.82 -2.64 -15.68
CA SER A 56 -1.56 -2.76 -14.25
C SER A 56 -0.10 -2.49 -13.93
N VAL A 57 0.17 -1.72 -12.87
CA VAL A 57 1.53 -1.56 -12.32
C VAL A 57 1.86 -2.61 -11.26
N LEU A 58 0.86 -3.41 -10.85
CA LEU A 58 1.04 -4.51 -9.90
C LEU A 58 1.42 -5.80 -10.62
N LYS A 59 2.41 -6.52 -10.09
CA LYS A 59 2.75 -7.89 -10.52
C LYS A 59 1.93 -8.90 -9.74
N LYS A 60 1.54 -10.01 -10.41
CA LYS A 60 0.85 -11.14 -9.77
C LYS A 60 1.82 -12.09 -9.06
N ASP A 61 3.12 -11.92 -9.28
CA ASP A 61 4.15 -12.79 -8.75
C ASP A 61 4.32 -12.57 -7.25
N ASN A 62 4.30 -13.67 -6.49
CA ASN A 62 4.54 -13.68 -5.07
C ASN A 62 5.97 -14.19 -4.81
N TYR A 63 6.70 -13.54 -3.90
CA TYR A 63 8.03 -14.01 -3.52
C TYR A 63 7.98 -15.37 -2.79
N LEU A 64 6.84 -15.69 -2.16
CA LEU A 64 6.60 -16.96 -1.50
C LEU A 64 6.19 -18.02 -2.52
N GLN A 65 6.88 -19.16 -2.51
CA GLN A 65 6.54 -20.32 -3.35
C GLN A 65 5.11 -20.83 -3.12
N LYS A 66 4.63 -20.77 -1.87
CA LYS A 66 3.23 -21.02 -1.51
C LYS A 66 2.64 -19.74 -0.91
N PRO A 67 1.62 -19.13 -1.54
CA PRO A 67 0.87 -18.03 -0.96
C PRO A 67 0.37 -18.37 0.45
N GLU A 68 0.45 -17.42 1.38
CA GLU A 68 0.04 -17.62 2.78
C GLU A 68 -1.40 -18.11 2.91
N LYS A 69 -2.29 -17.68 1.99
CA LYS A 69 -3.67 -18.16 1.91
C LYS A 69 -3.75 -19.69 1.73
N GLN A 70 -2.87 -20.28 0.90
CA GLN A 70 -2.82 -21.74 0.70
C GLN A 70 -2.27 -22.44 1.94
N LYS A 71 -1.22 -21.92 2.57
CA LYS A 71 -0.68 -22.47 3.83
C LYS A 71 -1.72 -22.50 4.95
N ARG A 72 -2.59 -21.48 5.03
CA ARG A 72 -3.67 -21.41 6.03
C ARG A 72 -4.82 -22.38 5.76
N LEU A 73 -5.00 -22.82 4.50
CA LEU A 73 -5.97 -23.85 4.14
C LEU A 73 -5.43 -25.26 4.43
N GLU A 74 -4.12 -25.49 4.27
CA GLU A 74 -3.45 -26.76 4.60
C GLU A 74 -3.35 -27.03 6.12
N LYS A 75 -3.42 -25.98 6.96
CA LYS A 75 -3.38 -26.08 8.44
C LYS A 75 -4.76 -26.20 9.10
N LYS A 76 -5.82 -26.27 8.30
CA LYS A 76 -7.20 -26.49 8.77
C LYS A 76 -7.58 -27.95 8.56
#